data_AF-A0A1G0QJP6-F1
#
_entry.id   AF-A0A1G0QJP6-F1
#
_cell.length_a   1.000
_cell.length_b   1.000
_cell.length_c   1.000
_cell.angle_alpha   90.00
_cell.angle_beta   90.00
_cell.angle_gamma   90.00
#
_symmetry.space_group_name_H-M   'P 1'
#
loop_
_entity.id
_entity.type
_entity.pdbx_description
1 polymer ?
#
loop_
_entity_poly.entity_id
_entity_poly.type
_entity_poly.pdbx_seq_one_letter_code
_entity_poly.pdbx_strand_id
1 'polypeptide(L)'
;MKLNRNQKKTFLIGLLLIAAAFLVWIGFGAEIFTKTQVLIEKKDELLGTTYKEWKDQFVLGLDYALGFIFILSVVIFIIIFKLKDRK
;
A
#
# COMPACT_ATOMS: atom_id res chain seq x y z
N MET A 1 1.88 21.96 -21.41
CA MET A 1 2.84 20.92 -21.87
C MET A 1 2.07 19.76 -22.49
N LYS A 2 2.30 19.41 -23.77
CA LYS A 2 1.58 18.30 -24.43
C LYS A 2 2.35 17.00 -24.23
N LEU A 3 1.89 16.15 -23.31
CA LEU A 3 2.48 14.82 -23.07
C LEU A 3 2.39 13.96 -24.34
N ASN A 4 3.49 13.25 -24.64
CA ASN A 4 3.53 12.31 -25.76
C ASN A 4 2.70 11.04 -25.46
N ARG A 5 2.42 10.23 -26.48
CA ARG A 5 1.57 9.02 -26.32
C ARG A 5 2.18 8.03 -25.32
N ASN A 6 3.51 7.90 -25.28
CA ASN A 6 4.21 7.00 -24.37
C ASN A 6 4.18 7.50 -22.93
N GLN A 7 4.41 8.80 -22.69
CA GLN A 7 4.31 9.47 -21.39
C GLN A 7 2.89 9.36 -20.84
N LYS A 8 1.86 9.54 -21.67
CA LYS A 8 0.46 9.32 -21.26
C LYS A 8 0.19 7.88 -20.84
N LYS A 9 0.70 6.91 -21.61
CA LYS A 9 0.60 5.49 -21.25
C LYS A 9 1.31 5.19 -19.92
N THR A 10 2.55 5.66 -19.74
CA THR A 10 3.32 5.49 -18.50
C THR A 10 2.60 6.12 -17.31
N PHE A 11 2.06 7.33 -17.48
CA PHE A 11 1.31 8.00 -16.42
C PHE A 11 0.05 7.21 -16.02
N LEU A 12 -0.70 6.71 -17.01
CA LEU A 12 -1.89 5.89 -16.75
C LEU A 12 -1.56 4.58 -16.02
N ILE A 13 -0.49 3.89 -16.43
CA ILE A 13 0.00 2.69 -15.74
C ILE A 13 0.35 3.02 -14.29
N GLY A 14 1.05 4.14 -14.08
CA GLY A 14 1.39 4.61 -12.75
C GLY A 14 0.16 4.86 -11.86
N LEU A 15 -0.85 5.54 -12.41
CA LEU A 15 -2.11 5.79 -11.71
C LEU A 15 -2.83 4.49 -11.33
N LEU A 16 -2.85 3.50 -12.23
CA LEU A 16 -3.45 2.19 -11.97
C LEU A 16 -2.72 1.44 -10.84
N LEU A 17 -1.39 1.51 -10.81
CA LEU A 17 -0.58 0.90 -9.75
C LEU A 17 -0.83 1.57 -8.38
N ILE A 18 -0.98 2.89 -8.35
CA ILE A 18 -1.33 3.63 -7.13
C ILE A 18 -2.74 3.23 -6.65
N ALA A 19 -3.72 3.15 -7.55
CA ALA A 19 -5.06 2.70 -7.21
C ALA A 19 -5.06 1.27 -6.65
N ALA A 20 -4.29 0.36 -7.26
CA ALA A 20 -4.14 -1.00 -6.77
C ALA A 20 -3.51 -1.06 -5.37
N ALA A 21 -2.49 -0.23 -5.09
CA ALA A 21 -1.89 -0.14 -3.76
C ALA A 21 -2.90 0.28 -2.69
N PHE A 22 -3.77 1.25 -2.98
CA PHE A 22 -4.84 1.64 -2.08
C PHE A 22 -5.87 0.54 -1.87
N LEU A 23 -6.24 -0.21 -2.91
CA LEU A 23 -7.15 -1.35 -2.78
C LEU A 23 -6.57 -2.44 -1.86
N VAL A 24 -5.27 -2.73 -1.99
CA VAL A 24 -4.57 -3.67 -1.10
C VAL A 24 -4.59 -3.16 0.33
N TRP A 25 -4.25 -1.88 0.56
CA TRP A 25 -4.29 -1.28 1.91
C TRP A 25 -5.69 -1.36 2.55
N ILE A 26 -6.74 -1.06 1.79
CA ILE A 26 -8.13 -1.21 2.25
C ILE A 26 -8.42 -2.68 2.60
N GLY A 27 -7.96 -3.62 1.78
CA GLY A 27 -8.11 -5.07 2.03
C GLY A 27 -7.42 -5.56 3.31
N PHE A 28 -6.39 -4.87 3.78
CA PHE A 28 -5.72 -5.13 5.06
C PHE A 28 -6.37 -4.41 6.26
N GLY A 29 -7.48 -3.70 6.06
CA GLY A 29 -8.24 -3.06 7.14
C GLY A 29 -8.05 -1.54 7.26
N ALA A 30 -7.40 -0.92 6.27
CA ALA A 30 -7.23 0.54 6.19
C ALA A 30 -6.57 1.17 7.44
N GLU A 31 -5.63 0.45 8.06
CA GLU A 31 -4.89 0.92 9.24
C GLU A 31 -3.96 2.08 8.89
N ILE A 32 -3.78 3.05 9.80
CA ILE A 32 -2.88 4.19 9.57
C ILE A 32 -1.42 3.75 9.66
N PHE A 33 -1.08 2.97 10.68
CA PHE A 33 0.27 2.48 10.94
C PHE A 33 0.33 0.97 10.76
N THR A 34 1.46 0.50 10.26
CA THR A 34 1.71 -0.93 10.08
C THR A 34 1.83 -1.60 11.45
N LYS A 35 1.07 -2.69 11.65
CA LYS A 35 1.09 -3.48 12.89
C LYS A 35 1.65 -4.85 12.60
N THR A 36 2.50 -5.34 13.50
CA THR A 36 3.00 -6.73 13.47
C THR A 36 2.28 -7.61 14.48
N GLN A 37 1.53 -7.00 15.41
CA GLN A 37 0.80 -7.68 16.46
C GLN A 37 -0.60 -7.09 16.59
N VAL A 38 -1.58 -7.97 16.81
CA VAL A 38 -2.97 -7.61 17.03
C VAL A 38 -3.43 -8.25 18.34
N LEU A 39 -4.14 -7.48 19.16
CA LEU A 39 -4.72 -7.98 20.40
C LEU A 39 -5.99 -8.76 20.07
N ILE A 40 -6.02 -10.05 20.41
CA ILE A 40 -7.15 -10.93 20.15
C ILE A 40 -7.70 -11.43 21.48
N GLU A 41 -9.02 -11.46 21.59
CA GLU A 41 -9.70 -12.08 22.73
C GLU A 41 -9.84 -13.58 22.48
N LYS A 42 -9.25 -14.37 23.37
CA LYS A 42 -9.29 -15.83 23.33
C LYS A 42 -10.14 -16.33 24.48
N LYS A 43 -11.07 -17.21 24.15
CA LYS A 43 -11.93 -17.87 25.14
C LYS A 43 -11.27 -19.17 25.57
N ASP A 44 -11.08 -19.31 26.87
CA ASP A 44 -10.70 -20.58 27.47
C ASP A 44 -11.95 -21.45 27.57
N GLU A 45 -12.00 -22.54 26.81
CA GLU A 45 -13.13 -23.47 26.83
C GLU A 45 -13.20 -24.30 28.12
N LEU A 46 -12.08 -24.43 28.85
CA LEU A 46 -12.00 -25.19 30.11
C LEU A 46 -12.44 -24.35 31.31
N LEU A 47 -12.05 -23.07 31.34
CA LEU A 47 -12.34 -22.17 32.45
C LEU A 47 -13.50 -21.21 32.18
N GLY A 48 -14.00 -21.15 30.94
CA GLY A 48 -15.06 -20.23 30.53
C GLY A 48 -14.66 -18.76 30.54
N THR A 49 -13.38 -18.46 30.79
CA THR A 49 -12.84 -17.10 30.90
C THR A 49 -12.38 -16.58 29.54
N THR A 50 -12.39 -15.27 29.37
CA THR A 50 -11.80 -14.60 28.21
C THR A 50 -10.54 -13.84 28.63
N TYR A 51 -9.46 -14.01 27.87
CA TYR A 51 -8.23 -13.25 28.06
C TYR A 51 -7.76 -12.65 26.74
N LYS A 52 -6.98 -11.57 26.84
CA LYS A 52 -6.40 -10.86 25.70
C LYS A 52 -5.00 -11.40 25.45
N GLU A 53 -4.75 -11.88 24.24
CA GLU A 53 -3.45 -12.40 23.81
C GLU A 53 -2.98 -11.58 22.59
N TRP A 54 -1.71 -11.17 22.60
CA TRP A 54 -1.10 -10.56 21.43
C TRP A 54 -0.77 -11.68 20.44
N LYS A 55 -1.38 -11.63 19.26
CA LYS A 55 -1.08 -12.55 18.17
C LYS A 55 -0.25 -11.83 17.13
N ASP A 56 0.85 -12.46 16.72
CA ASP A 56 1.64 -11.98 15.58
C ASP A 56 0.78 -12.06 14.32
N GLN A 57 0.45 -10.89 13.78
CA GLN A 57 -0.33 -10.73 12.57
C GLN A 57 0.10 -9.43 11.89
N PHE A 58 0.60 -9.55 10.67
CA PHE A 58 0.97 -8.39 9.87
C PHE A 58 -0.27 -7.71 9.31
N VAL A 59 -0.42 -6.43 9.63
CA VAL A 59 -1.46 -5.56 9.09
C VAL A 59 -0.78 -4.40 8.39
N LEU A 60 -0.95 -4.33 7.08
CA LEU A 60 -0.34 -3.31 6.24
C LEU A 60 -0.97 -1.93 6.55
N GLY A 61 -0.15 -1.01 7.01
CA GLY A 61 -0.58 0.35 7.30
C GLY A 61 -0.47 1.30 6.10
N LEU A 62 -1.08 2.46 6.25
CA LEU A 62 -1.02 3.55 5.29
C LEU A 62 0.41 4.09 5.16
N ASP A 63 1.19 4.08 6.25
CA ASP A 63 2.61 4.41 6.26
C ASP A 63 3.42 3.63 5.20
N TYR A 64 3.26 2.32 5.13
CA TYR A 64 3.94 1.46 4.18
C TYR A 64 3.40 1.65 2.75
N ALA A 65 2.07 1.77 2.62
CA ALA A 65 1.43 2.05 1.34
C ALA A 65 1.89 3.38 0.72
N LEU A 66 1.98 4.44 1.53
CA LEU A 66 2.48 5.75 1.11
C LEU A 66 3.97 5.70 0.74
N GLY A 67 4.78 4.97 1.50
CA GLY A 67 6.18 4.72 1.15
C GLY A 67 6.33 4.08 -0.23
N PHE A 68 5.54 3.04 -0.51
CA PHE A 68 5.49 2.40 -1.83
C PHE A 68 5.04 3.38 -2.94
N ILE A 69 3.96 4.13 -2.71
CA ILE A 69 3.43 5.12 -3.67
C ILE A 69 4.47 6.21 -3.96
N PHE A 70 5.22 6.65 -2.96
CA PHE A 70 6.26 7.66 -3.12
C PHE A 70 7.38 7.15 -4.04
N ILE A 71 7.92 5.96 -3.75
CA ILE A 71 8.96 5.34 -4.59
C ILE A 71 8.45 5.14 -6.02
N LEU A 72 7.23 4.62 -6.17
CA LEU A 72 6.59 4.41 -7.46
C LEU A 72 6.47 5.72 -8.25
N SER A 73 6.05 6.81 -7.58
CA SER A 73 5.92 8.14 -8.19
C SER A 73 7.27 8.67 -8.67
N VAL A 74 8.35 8.48 -7.90
CA VAL A 74 9.72 8.84 -8.30
C VAL A 74 10.14 8.05 -9.54
N VAL A 75 9.88 6.74 -9.59
CA VAL A 75 10.21 5.89 -10.75
C VAL A 75 9.46 6.35 -12.00
N ILE A 76 8.14 6.58 -11.89
CA ILE A 76 7.31 7.08 -12.99
C ILE A 76 7.83 8.43 -13.49
N PHE A 77 8.17 9.34 -12.58
CA PHE A 77 8.72 10.65 -12.92
C PHE A 77 10.02 10.53 -13.73
N ILE A 78 10.96 9.69 -13.29
CA ILE A 78 12.22 9.43 -14.01
C ILE A 78 11.95 8.88 -15.42
N ILE A 79 11.01 7.93 -15.55
CA ILE A 79 10.66 7.35 -16.85
C ILE A 79 10.05 8.41 -17.77
N ILE A 80 9.11 9.22 -17.27
CA ILE A 80 8.47 10.30 -18.04
C ILE A 80 9.51 11.33 -18.51
N PHE A 81 10.47 11.67 -17.65
CA PHE A 81 11.58 12.56 -17.98
C PHE A 81 12.45 11.97 -19.09
N LYS A 82 12.90 10.71 -18.96
CA LYS A 82 13.67 10.04 -20.03
C LYS A 82 12.89 9.92 -21.35
N LEU A 83 11.58 9.70 -21.29
CA LEU A 83 10.71 9.66 -22.48
C LEU A 83 10.51 11.03 -23.13
N LYS A 84 10.81 12.13 -22.42
CA LYS A 84 10.80 13.49 -22.97
C LYS A 84 12.03 13.72 -23.86
N ASP A 85 13.21 13.29 -23.41
CA ASP A 85 14.49 13.52 -24.13
C ASP A 85 14.65 12.64 -25.38
N ARG A 86 13.87 11.55 -25.47
CA ARG A 86 13.84 10.64 -26.64
C ARG A 86 12.87 11.08 -27.74
N LYS A 87 12.39 12.32 -27.67
CA LYS A 87 11.34 12.86 -28.54
C LYS A 87 11.88 14.04 -29.33
#